data_AF-A0A510TQR3-F1
#
_entry.id   AF-A0A510TQR3-F1
#
_cell.length_a   1.000
_cell.length_b   1.000
_cell.length_c   1.000
_cell.angle_alpha   90.00
_cell.angle_beta   90.00
_cell.angle_gamma   90.00
#
_symmetry.space_group_name_H-M   'P 1'
#
loop_
_entity.id
_entity.type
_entity.pdbx_description
1 polymer ?
#
loop_
_entity_poly.entity_id
_entity_poly.type
_entity_poly.pdbx_seq_one_letter_code
_entity_poly.pdbx_strand_id
1 'polypeptide(L)'
;MPKFRRSAAVSAFSAVTVGVLLSGCSASVSVGTPKLSAGKLASTLSAKLAATTGRPKPHITCPEDLKGKVGTTTRCTLSADDGSTLGITVKVTSVEDGKINFDYKADDKVSPAAG
;
A
#
# COMPACT_ATOMS: atom_id res chain seq x y z
N MET A 1 -7.97 33.43 -19.08
CA MET A 1 -8.31 33.93 -20.43
C MET A 1 -8.63 32.75 -21.37
N PRO A 2 -9.88 32.28 -21.52
CA PRO A 2 -10.20 31.29 -22.53
C PRO A 2 -10.58 31.99 -23.84
N LYS A 3 -9.77 31.83 -24.90
CA LYS A 3 -10.14 32.21 -26.27
C LYS A 3 -11.16 31.20 -26.79
N PHE A 4 -12.43 31.52 -26.60
CA PHE A 4 -13.55 30.87 -27.27
C PHE A 4 -13.50 31.18 -28.77
N ARG A 5 -13.39 30.15 -29.62
CA ARG A 5 -13.74 30.26 -31.03
C ARG A 5 -14.71 29.16 -31.41
N ARG A 6 -15.94 29.61 -31.70
CA ARG A 6 -16.83 29.14 -32.79
C ARG A 6 -17.40 27.73 -32.62
N SER A 7 -18.65 27.43 -32.93
CA SER A 7 -19.81 28.19 -33.42
C SER A 7 -21.03 27.31 -33.15
N ALA A 8 -22.19 27.95 -33.11
CA ALA A 8 -23.51 27.39 -32.87
C ALA A 8 -23.85 26.11 -33.66
N ALA A 9 -24.55 25.20 -33.00
CA ALA A 9 -25.70 24.50 -33.57
C ALA A 9 -26.55 23.98 -32.40
N VAL A 10 -27.53 24.80 -32.00
CA VAL A 10 -28.66 24.37 -31.18
C VAL A 10 -29.49 23.43 -32.03
N SER A 11 -29.62 22.16 -31.63
CA SER A 11 -30.67 21.27 -32.09
C SER A 11 -31.35 20.69 -30.85
N ALA A 12 -32.57 21.17 -30.61
CA ALA A 12 -33.45 20.67 -29.58
C ALA A 12 -34.02 19.32 -30.03
N PHE A 13 -33.66 18.24 -29.32
CA PHE A 13 -34.41 16.99 -29.33
C PHE A 13 -34.56 16.48 -27.89
N SER A 14 -35.81 16.14 -27.58
CA SER A 14 -36.39 15.86 -26.27
C SER A 14 -35.84 14.62 -25.55
N ALA A 15 -36.18 14.56 -24.24
CA ALA A 15 -35.97 13.53 -23.23
C ALA A 15 -34.71 13.72 -22.36
N VAL A 16 -34.79 14.62 -21.36
CA VAL A 16 -33.83 14.66 -20.25
C VAL A 16 -34.27 13.64 -19.21
N THR A 17 -33.69 12.45 -19.29
CA THR A 17 -33.51 11.58 -18.13
C THR A 17 -32.77 12.37 -17.07
N VAL A 18 -33.36 12.58 -15.89
CA VAL A 18 -32.63 13.13 -14.75
C VAL A 18 -31.71 12.03 -14.23
N GLY A 19 -30.56 11.88 -14.90
CA GLY A 19 -29.43 11.15 -14.39
C GLY A 19 -28.85 11.94 -13.22
N VAL A 20 -29.12 11.48 -12.01
CA VAL A 20 -28.40 11.93 -10.82
C VAL A 20 -26.95 11.50 -10.97
N LEU A 21 -26.12 12.39 -11.52
CA LEU A 21 -24.67 12.30 -11.46
C LEU A 21 -24.23 12.69 -10.04
N LEU A 22 -24.40 11.77 -9.09
CA LEU A 22 -23.48 11.71 -7.97
C LEU A 22 -22.23 10.97 -8.48
N SER A 23 -21.35 11.71 -9.16
CA SER A 23 -19.95 11.30 -9.32
C SER A 23 -19.24 11.40 -7.97
N GLY A 24 -19.73 10.67 -6.97
CA GLY A 24 -18.92 10.24 -5.86
C GLY A 24 -18.17 9.01 -6.35
N CYS A 25 -16.85 9.13 -6.54
CA CYS A 25 -16.03 7.95 -6.77
C CYS A 25 -16.40 6.91 -5.72
N SER A 26 -16.84 5.74 -6.18
CA SER A 26 -17.08 4.56 -5.37
C SER A 26 -15.81 4.23 -4.59
N ALA A 27 -15.64 4.78 -3.41
CA ALA A 27 -14.88 4.10 -2.37
C ALA A 27 -15.83 3.03 -1.86
N SER A 28 -15.84 1.92 -2.58
CA SER A 28 -16.50 0.68 -2.17
C SER A 28 -16.09 0.41 -0.73
N VAL A 29 -17.02 0.60 0.20
CA VAL A 29 -16.92 0.04 1.55
C VAL A 29 -16.94 -1.46 1.38
N SER A 30 -15.76 -2.02 1.12
CA SER A 30 -15.57 -3.46 1.04
C SER A 30 -15.82 -3.99 2.43
N VAL A 31 -16.95 -4.67 2.60
CA VAL A 31 -17.33 -5.44 3.79
C VAL A 31 -16.38 -6.64 3.83
N GLY A 32 -15.12 -6.39 4.19
CA GLY A 32 -14.05 -7.36 4.17
C GLY A 32 -12.87 -6.81 4.97
N THR A 33 -12.30 -7.64 5.84
CA THR A 33 -11.12 -7.25 6.63
C THR A 33 -10.03 -6.75 5.69
N PRO A 34 -9.50 -5.52 5.86
CA PRO A 34 -8.44 -5.04 5.00
C PRO A 34 -7.24 -5.99 5.11
N LYS A 35 -6.60 -6.30 3.99
CA LYS A 35 -5.40 -7.14 3.97
C LYS A 35 -4.32 -6.49 3.11
N LEU A 36 -3.08 -6.58 3.57
CA LEU A 36 -1.90 -6.22 2.79
C LEU A 36 -1.27 -7.51 2.27
N SER A 37 -1.13 -7.62 0.96
CA SER A 37 -0.44 -8.78 0.38
C SER A 37 1.03 -8.80 0.77
N ALA A 38 1.61 -9.99 0.89
CA ALA A 38 3.03 -10.18 1.23
C ALA A 38 3.96 -9.32 0.35
N GLY A 39 3.72 -9.27 -0.96
CA GLY A 39 4.50 -8.46 -1.90
C GLY A 39 4.35 -6.96 -1.70
N LYS A 40 3.15 -6.47 -1.34
CA LYS A 40 2.92 -5.06 -1.05
C LYS A 40 3.50 -4.66 0.30
N LEU A 41 3.40 -5.54 1.29
CA LEU A 41 4.05 -5.37 2.59
C LEU A 41 5.57 -5.28 2.44
N ALA A 42 6.19 -6.24 1.76
CA ALA A 42 7.62 -6.24 1.45
C ALA A 42 8.03 -4.94 0.75
N SER A 43 7.32 -4.56 -0.32
CA SER A 43 7.60 -3.32 -1.05
C SER A 43 7.52 -2.05 -0.20
N THR A 44 6.57 -2.02 0.75
CA THR A 44 6.36 -0.90 1.68
C THR A 44 7.47 -0.82 2.71
N LEU A 45 7.84 -1.95 3.31
CA LEU A 45 8.96 -2.05 4.24
C LEU A 45 10.25 -1.63 3.56
N SER A 46 10.55 -2.17 2.38
CA SER A 46 11.78 -1.85 1.66
C SER A 46 11.86 -0.36 1.34
N ALA A 47 10.74 0.28 0.96
CA ALA A 47 10.70 1.71 0.70
C ALA A 47 10.92 2.54 1.99
N LYS A 48 10.27 2.16 3.10
CA LYS A 48 10.47 2.81 4.40
C LYS A 48 11.91 2.67 4.89
N LEU A 49 12.49 1.48 4.81
CA LEU A 49 13.88 1.23 5.22
C LEU A 49 14.86 2.05 4.38
N ALA A 50 14.68 2.08 3.05
CA ALA A 50 15.49 2.92 2.16
C ALA A 50 15.41 4.40 2.54
N ALA A 51 14.19 4.91 2.76
CA ALA A 51 13.98 6.30 3.13
C ALA A 51 14.59 6.65 4.50
N THR A 52 14.48 5.76 5.48
CA THR A 52 15.02 5.98 6.84
C THR A 52 16.54 5.88 6.89
N THR A 53 17.14 4.96 6.11
CA THR A 53 18.59 4.70 6.15
C THR A 53 19.38 5.47 5.09
N GLY A 54 18.72 6.06 4.09
CA GLY A 54 19.36 6.67 2.93
C GLY A 54 20.07 5.66 2.02
N ARG A 55 19.75 4.37 2.14
CA ARG A 55 20.34 3.27 1.36
C ARG A 55 19.42 2.86 0.20
N PRO A 56 19.94 2.10 -0.79
CA PRO A 56 19.10 1.46 -1.80
C PRO A 56 18.01 0.59 -1.17
N LYS A 57 16.96 0.33 -1.96
CA LYS A 57 15.81 -0.46 -1.54
C LYS A 57 16.24 -1.91 -1.26
N PRO A 58 16.20 -2.40 -0.01
CA PRO A 58 16.63 -3.75 0.29
C PRO A 58 15.60 -4.77 -0.21
N HIS A 59 16.07 -5.99 -0.47
CA HIS A 59 15.19 -7.10 -0.81
C HIS A 59 14.52 -7.62 0.47
N ILE A 60 13.19 -7.61 0.50
CA ILE A 60 12.41 -8.11 1.64
C ILE A 60 11.43 -9.15 1.11
N THR A 61 11.33 -10.28 1.81
CA THR A 61 10.37 -11.35 1.52
C THR A 61 9.53 -11.59 2.76
N CYS A 62 8.21 -11.55 2.61
CA CYS A 62 7.27 -11.89 3.66
C CYS A 62 6.59 -13.21 3.28
N PRO A 63 6.51 -14.21 4.17
CA PRO A 63 5.96 -15.52 3.85
C PRO A 63 4.43 -15.51 3.71
N GLU A 64 3.77 -14.52 4.30
CA GLU A 64 2.32 -14.45 4.40
C GLU A 64 1.79 -13.02 4.25
N ASP A 65 0.50 -12.92 3.94
CA ASP A 65 -0.22 -11.65 3.87
C ASP A 65 -0.47 -11.09 5.28
N LEU A 66 -0.28 -9.78 5.46
CA LEU A 66 -0.63 -9.10 6.69
C LEU A 66 -2.13 -8.84 6.75
N LYS A 67 -2.80 -9.58 7.62
CA LYS A 67 -4.21 -9.35 7.94
C LYS A 67 -4.33 -8.04 8.71
N GLY A 68 -5.23 -7.16 8.28
CA GLY A 68 -5.58 -5.93 8.97
C GLY A 68 -6.43 -6.21 10.20
N LYS A 69 -5.83 -6.88 11.18
CA LYS A 69 -6.40 -7.11 12.50
C LYS A 69 -5.37 -6.67 13.52
N VAL A 70 -5.78 -5.80 14.44
CA VAL A 70 -4.90 -5.28 15.49
C VAL A 70 -4.33 -6.45 16.31
N GLY A 71 -3.02 -6.38 16.56
CA GLY A 71 -2.28 -7.44 17.26
C GLY A 71 -1.79 -8.58 16.36
N THR A 72 -2.19 -8.62 15.08
CA THR A 72 -1.58 -9.55 14.12
C THR A 72 -0.11 -9.19 13.94
N THR A 73 0.72 -10.22 13.98
CA THR A 73 2.15 -10.12 13.71
C THR A 73 2.51 -11.00 12.53
N THR A 74 3.52 -10.58 11.78
CA THR A 74 4.15 -11.40 10.75
C THR A 74 5.65 -11.14 10.74
N ARG A 75 6.42 -12.13 10.33
CA ARG A 75 7.87 -12.04 10.27
C ARG A 75 8.32 -12.06 8.82
N CYS A 76 8.87 -10.94 8.35
CA CYS A 76 9.51 -10.84 7.05
C CYS A 76 11.02 -11.05 7.20
N THR A 77 11.65 -11.47 6.12
CA THR A 77 13.10 -11.62 6.03
C THR A 77 13.63 -10.58 5.05
N LEU A 78 14.55 -9.75 5.49
CA LEU A 78 15.37 -8.91 4.65
C LEU A 78 16.59 -9.71 4.21
N SER A 79 16.89 -9.65 2.91
CA SER A 79 18.09 -10.19 2.30
C SER A 79 18.91 -9.02 1.78
N ALA A 80 20.14 -8.91 2.25
CA ALA A 80 21.10 -7.94 1.76
C ALA A 80 21.89 -8.52 0.59
N ASP A 81 22.45 -7.63 -0.24
CA ASP A 81 23.18 -8.01 -1.46
C ASP A 81 24.50 -8.75 -1.15
N ASP A 82 25.02 -8.59 0.07
CA ASP A 82 26.19 -9.31 0.58
C ASP A 82 25.88 -10.77 0.98
N GLY A 83 24.62 -11.20 0.87
CA GLY A 83 24.14 -12.51 1.27
C GLY A 83 23.69 -12.61 2.74
N SER A 84 23.84 -11.54 3.52
CA SER A 84 23.37 -11.49 4.90
C SER A 84 21.84 -11.40 4.95
N THR A 85 21.22 -11.93 6.00
CA THR A 85 19.78 -11.84 6.22
C THR A 85 19.43 -11.27 7.59
N LEU A 86 18.30 -10.57 7.66
CA LEU A 86 17.81 -9.92 8.87
C LEU A 86 16.31 -10.14 9.01
N GLY A 87 15.87 -10.63 10.16
CA GLY A 87 14.44 -10.77 10.45
C GLY A 87 13.82 -9.41 10.78
N ILE A 88 12.62 -9.17 10.26
CA ILE A 88 11.81 -7.99 10.55
C ILE A 88 10.45 -8.46 11.03
N THR A 89 10.13 -8.17 12.29
CA THR A 89 8.81 -8.45 12.86
C THR A 89 7.92 -7.24 12.64
N VAL A 90 6.80 -7.46 11.96
CA VAL A 90 5.76 -6.45 11.71
C VAL A 90 4.57 -6.73 12.60
N LYS A 91 4.00 -5.69 13.21
CA LYS A 91 2.82 -5.77 14.08
C LYS A 91 1.79 -4.74 13.69
N VAL A 92 0.55 -5.17 13.47
CA VAL A 92 -0.57 -4.25 13.25
C VAL A 92 -0.93 -3.55 14.55
N THR A 93 -0.96 -2.22 14.52
CA THR A 93 -1.26 -1.37 15.67
C THR A 93 -2.67 -0.79 15.61
N SER A 94 -3.13 -0.35 14.44
CA SER A 94 -4.51 0.10 14.24
C SER A 94 -4.99 -0.18 12.81
N VAL A 95 -6.30 -0.13 12.62
CA VAL A 95 -6.93 -0.23 11.30
C VAL A 95 -8.01 0.85 11.23
N GLU A 96 -7.82 1.81 10.33
CA GLU A 96 -8.65 3.02 10.22
C GLU A 96 -9.03 3.23 8.76
N ASP A 97 -10.33 3.36 8.47
CA ASP A 97 -10.85 3.57 7.11
C ASP A 97 -10.31 2.56 6.06
N GLY A 98 -10.15 1.30 6.47
CA GLY A 98 -9.59 0.25 5.61
C GLY A 98 -8.07 0.33 5.41
N LYS A 99 -7.38 1.29 6.04
CA LYS A 99 -5.92 1.39 6.07
C LYS A 99 -5.38 0.65 7.28
N ILE A 100 -4.37 -0.19 7.04
CA ILE A 100 -3.70 -0.96 8.08
C ILE A 100 -2.48 -0.16 8.53
N ASN A 101 -2.48 0.27 9.79
CA ASN A 101 -1.32 0.86 10.44
C ASN A 101 -0.53 -0.24 11.16
N PHE A 102 0.77 -0.25 10.95
CA PHE A 102 1.66 -1.26 11.51
C PHE A 102 3.01 -0.66 11.88
N ASP A 103 3.59 -1.21 12.93
CA ASP A 103 4.97 -0.98 13.32
C ASP A 103 5.85 -2.15 12.86
N TYR A 104 7.14 -1.88 12.71
CA TYR A 104 8.13 -2.89 12.37
C TYR A 104 9.34 -2.78 13.31
N LYS A 105 9.89 -3.93 13.68
CA LYS A 105 11.11 -4.04 14.47
C LYS A 105 12.06 -5.02 13.77
N ALA A 106 13.28 -4.55 13.49
CA ALA A 106 14.34 -5.43 13.02
C ALA A 106 14.93 -6.22 14.19
N ASP A 107 15.35 -7.45 13.93
CA ASP A 107 16.00 -8.29 14.94
C ASP A 107 17.38 -7.71 15.29
N ASP A 108 17.82 -7.92 16.54
CA ASP A 108 19.13 -7.42 17.01
C ASP A 108 20.31 -8.25 16.48
N LYS A 109 20.03 -9.34 15.77
CA LYS A 109 21.00 -10.29 15.22
C LYS A 109 20.81 -10.38 13.71
N VAL A 110 21.83 -9.94 12.97
CA VAL A 110 21.96 -10.22 11.54
C VAL A 110 22.51 -11.64 11.42
N SER A 111 21.91 -12.44 10.54
CA SER A 111 22.50 -13.70 10.10
C SER A 111 23.50 -13.38 8.99
N PRO A 112 24.81 -13.54 9.20
CA PRO A 112 25.81 -13.26 8.18
C PRO A 112 25.67 -14.21 6.99
N ALA A 113 26.08 -13.74 5.81
CA ALA A 113 26.29 -14.61 4.66
C ALA A 113 27.29 -15.71 5.02
N ALA A 114 26.95 -16.97 4.80
CA ALA A 114 27.93 -18.05 4.83
C ALA A 114 28.78 -17.91 3.56
N GLY A 115 29.92 -17.22 3.69
CA GLY A 115 30.92 -17.07 2.65
C GLY A 115 31.65 -18.36 2.33
#